data_AF-A0AAP2GWS5-F1
#
_entry.id   AF-A0AAP2GWS5-F1
#
_cell.length_a   1.000
_cell.length_b   1.000
_cell.length_c   1.000
_cell.angle_alpha   90.00
_cell.angle_beta   90.00
_cell.angle_gamma   90.00
#
_symmetry.space_group_name_H-M   'P 1'
#
loop_
_entity.id
_entity.type
_entity.pdbx_description
1 polymer ?
#
loop_
_entity_poly.entity_id
_entity_poly.type
_entity_poly.pdbx_seq_one_letter_code
_entity_poly.pdbx_strand_id
1 'polypeptide(L)'
;METVTKTVWLVGKKLQNQDIIENLETEGYVVRGFHEDKFSLADDQPDLVIFSEAEIKGFEILVRLRNFYPATTIMSVPEAQIEKMIQKAPERGQASNKVPESGPDDFQESVNRLIESILKIEDDNEE
;
A
#
# COMPACT_ATOMS: atom_id res chain seq x y z
N MET A 1 12.17 -24.12 12.68
CA MET A 1 11.07 -23.14 12.70
C MET A 1 11.01 -22.56 11.31
N GLU A 2 9.98 -22.87 10.53
CA GLU A 2 9.79 -22.25 9.22
C GLU A 2 9.39 -20.78 9.47
N THR A 3 10.25 -19.86 9.09
CA THR A 3 9.90 -18.44 9.02
C THR A 3 8.92 -18.26 7.88
N VAL A 4 7.66 -17.99 8.19
CA VAL A 4 6.65 -17.66 7.18
C VAL A 4 7.02 -16.30 6.60
N THR A 5 7.66 -16.32 5.43
CA THR A 5 8.04 -15.12 4.70
C THR A 5 6.78 -14.46 4.16
N LYS A 6 6.51 -13.22 4.57
CA LYS A 6 5.33 -12.46 4.13
C LYS A 6 5.60 -11.76 2.80
N THR A 7 4.59 -11.70 1.93
CA THR A 7 4.69 -11.07 0.61
C THR A 7 4.08 -9.67 0.62
N VAL A 8 4.83 -8.68 0.14
CA VAL A 8 4.42 -7.27 0.03
C VAL A 8 4.40 -6.85 -1.43
N TRP A 9 3.29 -6.29 -1.89
CA TRP A 9 3.16 -5.72 -3.23
C TRP A 9 3.22 -4.20 -3.16
N LEU A 10 4.08 -3.59 -3.98
CA LEU A 10 4.24 -2.16 -4.10
C LEU A 10 3.62 -1.70 -5.41
N VAL A 11 2.52 -0.94 -5.33
CA VAL A 11 1.77 -0.44 -6.48
C VAL A 11 2.05 1.04 -6.67
N GLY A 12 2.77 1.37 -7.74
CA GLY A 12 3.23 2.73 -8.03
C GLY A 12 4.73 2.78 -8.25
N LYS A 13 5.15 3.67 -9.16
CA LYS A 13 6.53 3.80 -9.60
C LYS A 13 7.44 4.36 -8.50
N LYS A 14 6.98 5.34 -7.70
CA LYS A 14 7.80 5.91 -6.63
C LYS A 14 8.03 4.94 -5.48
N LEU A 15 7.08 4.04 -5.21
CA LEU A 15 7.22 3.01 -4.18
C LEU A 15 8.22 1.92 -4.56
N GLN A 16 8.41 1.67 -5.85
CA GLN A 16 9.43 0.74 -6.37
C GLN A 16 10.86 1.31 -6.31
N ASN A 17 11.10 2.30 -5.44
CA ASN A 17 12.44 2.80 -5.17
C ASN A 17 13.27 1.70 -4.47
N GLN A 18 14.52 1.53 -4.90
CA GLN A 18 15.44 0.50 -4.40
C GLN A 18 15.61 0.54 -2.87
N ASP A 19 15.69 1.74 -2.27
CA ASP A 19 15.88 1.90 -0.84
C ASP A 19 14.66 1.42 -0.03
N ILE A 20 13.45 1.59 -0.59
CA ILE A 20 12.21 1.10 0.01
C ILE A 20 12.15 -0.42 -0.06
N ILE A 21 12.51 -0.98 -1.23
CA ILE A 21 12.54 -2.43 -1.45
C ILE A 21 13.54 -3.09 -0.51
N GLU A 22 14.78 -2.59 -0.44
CA GLU A 22 15.84 -3.16 0.41
C GLU A 22 15.49 -3.11 1.90
N ASN A 23 14.86 -2.03 2.37
CA ASN A 23 14.38 -1.93 3.75
C ASN A 23 13.34 -3.02 4.05
N LEU A 24 12.36 -3.23 3.16
CA LEU A 24 11.34 -4.27 3.34
C LEU A 24 11.93 -5.68 3.25
N GLU A 25 12.86 -5.93 2.33
CA GLU A 25 13.54 -7.23 2.23
C GLU A 25 14.40 -7.53 3.46
N THR A 26 15.04 -6.52 4.05
CA THR A 26 15.81 -6.64 5.30
C THR A 26 14.92 -7.02 6.49
N GLU A 27 13.68 -6.53 6.51
CA GLU A 27 12.66 -6.91 7.49
C GLU A 27 12.06 -8.32 7.24
N GLY A 28 12.51 -9.01 6.19
CA GLY A 28 12.11 -10.38 5.87
C GLY A 28 10.87 -10.51 4.99
N TYR A 29 10.50 -9.44 4.28
CA TYR A 29 9.41 -9.48 3.30
C TYR A 29 9.91 -9.89 1.91
N VAL A 30 9.07 -10.59 1.16
CA VAL A 30 9.25 -10.76 -0.30
C VAL A 30 8.51 -9.64 -1.00
N VAL A 31 9.25 -8.76 -1.66
CA VAL A 31 8.70 -7.54 -2.27
C VAL A 31 8.45 -7.75 -3.78
N ARG A 32 7.29 -7.32 -4.27
CA ARG A 32 6.97 -7.32 -5.71
C ARG A 32 6.45 -5.95 -6.14
N GLY A 33 7.05 -5.37 -7.17
CA GLY A 33 6.66 -4.08 -7.74
C GLY A 33 5.66 -4.22 -8.88
N PHE A 34 4.60 -3.42 -8.85
CA PHE A 34 3.59 -3.37 -9.91
C PHE A 34 3.31 -1.93 -10.34
N HIS A 35 3.06 -1.76 -11.63
CA HIS A 35 2.55 -0.51 -12.19
C HIS A 35 1.02 -0.64 -12.34
N GLU A 36 0.28 0.44 -12.09
CA GLU A 36 -1.20 0.47 -12.16
C GLU A 36 -1.70 -0.10 -13.50
N ASP A 37 -1.11 0.33 -14.61
CA ASP A 37 -1.48 -0.10 -15.98
C ASP A 37 -1.20 -1.58 -16.29
N LYS A 38 -0.38 -2.25 -15.47
CA LYS A 38 0.06 -3.64 -15.67
C LYS A 38 -0.27 -4.50 -14.47
N PHE A 39 -1.24 -4.09 -13.66
CA PHE A 39 -1.68 -4.87 -12.52
C PHE A 39 -2.41 -6.13 -13.00
N SER A 40 -1.64 -7.19 -13.24
CA SER A 40 -2.15 -8.54 -13.43
C SER A 40 -2.21 -9.21 -12.07
N LEU A 41 -3.37 -9.78 -11.73
CA LEU A 41 -3.48 -10.68 -10.58
C LEU A 41 -2.45 -11.79 -10.77
N ALA A 42 -1.50 -11.88 -9.84
CA ALA A 42 -0.50 -12.93 -9.83
C ALA A 42 -1.05 -14.18 -9.13
N ASP A 43 -0.41 -15.33 -9.36
CA ASP A 43 -0.86 -16.60 -8.76
C ASP A 43 -0.69 -16.63 -7.23
N ASP A 44 0.19 -15.78 -6.68
CA ASP A 44 0.44 -15.71 -5.24
C ASP A 44 -0.41 -14.63 -4.57
N GLN A 45 -1.06 -14.98 -3.46
CA GLN A 45 -1.78 -14.01 -2.63
C GLN A 45 -0.79 -13.13 -1.83
N PRO A 46 -0.84 -11.79 -1.95
CA PRO A 46 -0.05 -10.91 -1.08
C PRO A 46 -0.60 -10.86 0.33
N ASP A 47 0.28 -10.77 1.34
CA ASP A 47 -0.13 -10.47 2.71
C ASP A 47 -0.45 -8.98 2.87
N LEU A 48 0.30 -8.13 2.14
CA LEU A 48 0.21 -6.69 2.20
C LEU A 48 0.34 -6.08 0.79
N VAL A 49 -0.51 -5.11 0.48
CA VAL A 49 -0.39 -4.25 -0.70
C VAL A 49 -0.22 -2.81 -0.22
N ILE A 50 0.82 -2.13 -0.70
CA ILE A 50 1.11 -0.73 -0.43
C ILE A 50 0.99 0.04 -1.74
N PHE A 51 0.22 1.12 -1.76
CA PHE A 51 0.08 1.95 -2.95
C PHE A 51 0.35 3.44 -2.71
N SER A 52 0.80 4.11 -3.77
CA SER A 52 1.03 5.56 -3.77
C SER A 52 -0.26 6.30 -4.10
N GLU A 53 -0.75 7.12 -3.18
CA GLU A 53 -2.00 7.89 -3.38
C GLU A 53 -1.93 8.84 -4.57
N ALA A 54 -0.75 9.37 -4.89
CA ALA A 54 -0.56 10.28 -6.01
C ALA A 54 -0.53 9.57 -7.38
N GLU A 55 -0.28 8.26 -7.39
CA GLU A 55 -0.13 7.49 -8.62
C GLU A 55 -1.33 6.63 -8.95
N ILE A 56 -2.19 6.31 -7.98
CA ILE A 56 -3.45 5.62 -8.25
C ILE A 56 -4.49 6.62 -8.75
N LYS A 57 -4.91 6.45 -10.00
CA LYS A 57 -5.97 7.25 -10.61
C LYS A 57 -7.31 6.52 -10.58
N GLY A 58 -7.29 5.19 -10.59
CA GLY A 58 -8.48 4.35 -10.55
C GLY A 58 -8.58 3.55 -9.27
N PHE A 59 -9.63 3.77 -8.48
CA PHE A 59 -9.90 2.96 -7.28
C PHE A 59 -10.34 1.51 -7.61
N GLU A 60 -10.61 1.22 -8.88
CA GLU A 60 -10.94 -0.13 -9.37
C GLU A 60 -9.92 -1.19 -8.93
N ILE A 61 -8.64 -0.84 -8.87
CA ILE A 61 -7.58 -1.75 -8.43
C ILE A 61 -7.79 -2.23 -6.99
N LEU A 62 -8.33 -1.38 -6.12
CA LEU A 62 -8.64 -1.71 -4.73
C LEU A 62 -9.83 -2.66 -4.65
N VAL A 63 -10.86 -2.42 -5.46
CA VAL A 63 -12.04 -3.28 -5.57
C VAL A 63 -11.63 -4.68 -6.05
N ARG A 64 -10.81 -4.76 -7.11
CA ARG A 64 -10.27 -6.03 -7.60
C ARG A 64 -9.44 -6.73 -6.52
N LEU A 65 -8.52 -6.03 -5.87
CA LEU A 65 -7.71 -6.60 -4.77
C LEU A 65 -8.57 -7.17 -3.64
N ARG A 66 -9.62 -6.45 -3.22
CA ARG A 66 -10.54 -6.94 -2.19
C ARG A 66 -11.35 -8.15 -2.63
N ASN A 67 -11.76 -8.20 -3.89
CA ASN A 67 -12.53 -9.33 -4.43
C ASN A 67 -11.67 -10.60 -4.57
N PHE A 68 -10.45 -10.47 -5.08
CA PHE A 68 -9.57 -11.63 -5.32
C PHE A 68 -8.77 -12.06 -4.08
N TYR A 69 -8.39 -11.12 -3.23
CA TYR A 69 -7.56 -11.37 -2.05
C TYR A 69 -8.17 -10.71 -0.79
N PRO A 70 -9.30 -11.20 -0.28
CA PRO A 70 -10.02 -10.55 0.82
C PRO A 70 -9.22 -10.47 2.14
N ALA A 71 -8.29 -11.40 2.36
CA ALA A 71 -7.44 -11.44 3.56
C ALA A 71 -6.19 -10.55 3.46
N THR A 72 -5.92 -9.95 2.30
CA THR A 72 -4.79 -9.05 2.11
C THR A 72 -5.01 -7.74 2.84
N THR A 73 -3.97 -7.29 3.55
CA THR A 73 -3.96 -5.93 4.11
C THR A 73 -3.62 -4.95 3.00
N ILE A 74 -4.34 -3.85 2.91
CA ILE A 74 -4.13 -2.82 1.89
C ILE A 74 -3.83 -1.50 2.60
N MET A 75 -2.74 -0.84 2.23
CA MET A 75 -2.30 0.44 2.78
C MET A 75 -2.03 1.46 1.69
N SER A 76 -2.44 2.70 1.92
CA SER A 76 -2.09 3.85 1.10
C SER A 76 -0.92 4.62 1.73
N VAL A 77 -0.07 5.19 0.90
CA VAL A 77 1.03 6.06 1.35
C VAL A 77 0.93 7.39 0.61
N PRO A 78 0.79 8.51 1.34
CA PRO A 78 0.83 9.84 0.74
C PRO A 78 2.18 10.13 0.11
N GLU A 79 2.21 10.85 -1.01
CA GLU A 79 3.43 11.16 -1.76
C GLU A 79 4.51 11.84 -0.90
N ALA A 80 4.12 12.78 -0.03
CA ALA A 80 5.02 13.45 0.89
C ALA A 80 5.69 12.50 1.91
N GLN A 81 5.07 11.36 2.21
CA GLN A 81 5.69 10.32 3.04
C GLN A 81 6.65 9.45 2.22
N ILE A 82 6.31 9.11 0.98
CA ILE A 82 7.20 8.37 0.07
C ILE A 82 8.50 9.15 -0.14
N GLU A 83 8.41 10.46 -0.37
CA GLU A 83 9.58 11.33 -0.52
C GLU A 83 10.45 11.35 0.75
N LYS A 84 9.83 11.36 1.94
CA LYS A 84 10.56 11.24 3.20
C LYS A 84 11.21 9.88 3.37
N MET A 85 10.58 8.79 2.93
CA MET A 85 11.15 7.45 2.99
C MET A 85 12.37 7.33 2.08
N ILE A 86 12.29 7.90 0.88
CA ILE A 86 13.43 7.97 -0.07
C ILE A 86 14.54 8.87 0.50
N GLN A 87 14.21 10.01 1.10
CA GLN A 87 15.20 10.93 1.69
C GLN A 87 15.79 10.43 3.02
N LYS A 88 15.10 9.54 3.74
CA LYS A 88 15.55 8.94 5.01
C LYS A 88 16.22 7.57 4.83
N ALA A 89 16.40 7.10 3.60
CA ALA A 89 17.27 5.96 3.34
C ALA A 89 18.63 6.22 4.02
N PRO A 90 19.10 5.33 4.90
CA PRO A 90 19.95 5.73 6.01
C PRO A 90 21.32 6.21 5.53
N GLU A 91 21.64 7.48 5.77
CA GLU A 91 22.96 7.74 6.35
C GLU A 91 23.03 6.90 7.63
N ARG A 92 23.96 5.94 7.65
CA ARG A 92 24.21 5.10 8.83
C ARG A 92 24.36 5.98 10.08
N GLY A 93 23.30 6.04 10.88
CA GLY A 93 23.28 6.56 12.24
C GLY A 93 22.80 8.00 12.39
N GLN A 94 21.55 8.17 12.83
CA GLN A 94 21.21 8.80 14.11
C GLN A 94 19.70 8.89 14.30
N ALA A 95 19.26 8.54 15.50
CA ALA A 95 17.88 8.53 15.94
C ALA A 95 17.25 9.94 15.99
N SER A 96 15.94 10.03 15.74
CA SER A 96 15.07 10.82 16.62
C SER A 96 13.60 10.44 16.44
N ASN A 97 13.02 10.04 17.55
CA ASN A 97 11.67 9.52 17.72
C ASN A 97 10.73 10.68 18.04
N LYS A 98 9.77 11.00 17.16
CA LYS A 98 8.50 11.68 17.51
C LYS A 98 7.44 11.30 16.47
N VAL A 99 6.70 10.24 16.76
CA VAL A 99 5.46 9.87 16.08
C VAL A 99 4.31 10.60 16.82
N PRO A 100 3.45 11.38 16.14
CA PRO A 100 2.21 11.82 16.76
C PRO A 100 1.24 10.64 16.83
N GLU A 101 0.73 10.35 18.03
CA GLU A 101 -0.40 9.45 18.25
C GLU A 101 -1.63 9.95 17.48
N SER A 102 -2.02 9.22 16.45
CA SER A 102 -3.36 9.28 15.87
C SER A 102 -3.86 7.84 15.84
N GLY A 103 -4.95 7.58 16.57
CA GLY A 103 -5.39 6.22 16.89
C GLY A 103 -5.78 5.41 15.65
N PRO A 104 -5.82 4.07 15.77
CA PRO A 104 -6.18 3.17 14.66
C PRO A 104 -7.63 3.34 14.18
N ASP A 105 -8.50 3.98 14.96
CA ASP A 105 -9.94 4.09 14.67
C ASP A 105 -10.27 5.15 13.60
N ASP A 106 -9.54 6.27 13.54
CA ASP A 106 -9.84 7.37 12.58
C ASP A 106 -9.51 7.00 11.13
N PHE A 107 -8.50 6.16 10.93
CA PHE A 107 -8.06 5.73 9.61
C PHE A 107 -9.06 4.73 8.99
N GLN A 108 -9.51 3.77 9.78
CA GLN A 108 -10.42 2.73 9.30
C GLN A 108 -11.81 3.32 8.98
N GLU A 109 -12.25 4.31 9.75
CA GLU A 109 -13.48 5.04 9.49
C GLU A 109 -13.38 5.91 8.22
N SER A 110 -12.23 6.54 7.98
CA SER A 110 -11.97 7.32 6.76
C SER A 110 -11.99 6.44 5.49
N VAL A 111 -11.40 5.24 5.57
CA VAL A 111 -11.43 4.25 4.47
C VAL A 111 -12.85 3.74 4.22
N ASN A 112 -13.60 3.43 5.27
CA ASN A 112 -14.99 2.97 5.11
C ASN A 112 -15.89 4.03 4.48
N ARG A 113 -15.78 5.30 4.90
CA ARG A 113 -16.54 6.41 4.27
C ARG A 113 -16.16 6.61 2.79
N LEU A 114 -14.88 6.41 2.44
CA LEU A 114 -14.42 6.50 1.07
C LEU A 114 -15.03 5.38 0.20
N ILE A 115 -15.03 4.14 0.70
CA ILE A 115 -15.62 2.98 0.01
C ILE A 115 -17.14 3.18 -0.15
N GLU A 116 -17.85 3.62 0.88
CA GLU A 116 -19.29 3.92 0.77
C GLU A 116 -19.60 5.04 -0.23
N SER A 117 -18.72 6.04 -0.33
CA SER A 117 -18.88 7.13 -1.29
C SER A 117 -18.67 6.66 -2.73
N ILE A 118 -17.77 5.69 -2.96
CA ILE A 118 -17.53 5.10 -4.28
C ILE A 118 -18.71 4.21 -4.71
N LEU A 119 -19.20 3.35 -3.80
CA LEU A 119 -20.33 2.47 -4.09
C LEU A 119 -21.61 3.24 -4.43
N LYS A 120 -21.85 4.39 -3.78
CA LYS A 120 -22.97 5.28 -4.12
C LYS A 120 -22.87 5.90 -5.51
N ILE A 121 -21.67 6.18 -6.01
CA ILE A 121 -21.46 6.74 -7.35
C ILE A 121 -21.73 5.69 -8.44
N GLU A 122 -21.54 4.41 -8.13
CA GLU A 122 -21.86 3.31 -9.05
C GLU A 122 -23.38 3.06 -9.14
N ASP A 123 -24.13 3.17 -8.03
CA ASP A 123 -25.60 3.05 -8.04
C ASP A 123 -26.31 4.20 -8.78
N ASP A 124 -25.77 5.43 -8.74
CA ASP A 124 -26.36 6.60 -9.41
C ASP A 124 -26.10 6.63 -10.95
N ASN A 125 -25.35 5.67 -11.49
CA ASN A 125 -25.03 5.58 -12.93
C ASN A 125 -25.80 4.46 -13.67
N GLU A 126 -26.76 3.79 -13.03
CA GLU A 126 -27.64 2.78 -13.65
C GLU A 126 -29.05 3.30 -14.08
N GLU A 127 -29.29 4.61 -14.17
CA GLU A 127 -30.51 5.18 -14.81
C GLU A 127 -30.34 5.57 -16.29
#